data_AF-D2PHG6-F1
#
_entry.id   AF-D2PHG6-F1
#
_cell.length_a   1.000
_cell.length_b   1.000
_cell.length_c   1.000
_cell.angle_alpha   90.00
_cell.angle_beta   90.00
_cell.angle_gamma   90.00
#
_symmetry.space_group_name_H-M   'P 1'
#
loop_
_entity.id
_entity.type
_entity.pdbx_description
1 polymer ?
#
loop_
_entity_poly.entity_id
_entity_poly.type
_entity_poly.pdbx_seq_one_letter_code
_entity_poly.pdbx_strand_id
1 'polypeptide(L)'
;MLILSDHAKKHLEDIKRYLSKFNDPIDPLSNEVLTFLERVKGIPQTPNLRLGESERWRIVLHFRSCAKIRYVIAKRSGELILVTVHPDPDAQNYIEI
;
A
#
# COMPACT_ATOMS: atom_id res chain seq x y z
N MET A 1 10.98 1.70 -10.80
CA MET A 1 10.34 0.39 -10.74
C MET A 1 10.26 -0.06 -9.29
N LEU A 2 9.05 -0.16 -8.78
CA LEU A 2 8.72 -0.58 -7.42
C LEU A 2 8.83 -2.10 -7.33
N ILE A 3 9.64 -2.57 -6.39
CA ILE A 3 9.86 -4.00 -6.16
C ILE A 3 8.88 -4.49 -5.10
N LEU A 4 8.10 -5.54 -5.38
CA LEU A 4 7.19 -6.12 -4.40
C LEU A 4 7.94 -7.08 -3.48
N SER A 5 7.86 -6.83 -2.17
CA SER A 5 8.34 -7.78 -1.18
C SER A 5 7.49 -9.06 -1.19
N ASP A 6 8.04 -10.17 -0.71
CA ASP A 6 7.25 -11.40 -0.56
C ASP A 6 6.12 -11.26 0.45
N HIS A 7 6.25 -10.34 1.40
CA HIS A 7 5.18 -10.01 2.32
C HIS A 7 4.03 -9.29 1.60
N ALA A 8 4.33 -8.29 0.76
CA ALA A 8 3.33 -7.60 -0.05
C ALA A 8 2.61 -8.55 -1.01
N LYS A 9 3.32 -9.50 -1.64
CA LYS A 9 2.72 -10.52 -2.51
C LYS A 9 1.71 -11.40 -1.77
N LYS A 10 1.98 -11.74 -0.50
CA LYS A 10 1.09 -12.58 0.32
C LYS A 10 -0.23 -11.89 0.66
N HIS A 11 -0.24 -10.57 0.81
CA HIS A 11 -1.46 -9.80 1.13
C HIS A 11 -2.34 -9.51 -0.07
N LEU A 12 -1.92 -9.88 -1.28
CA LEU A 12 -2.70 -9.71 -2.51
C LEU A 12 -4.11 -10.31 -2.38
N GLU A 13 -4.19 -11.55 -1.88
CA GLU A 13 -5.46 -12.26 -1.77
C GLU A 13 -6.38 -11.64 -0.71
N ASP A 14 -5.83 -11.13 0.37
CA ASP A 14 -6.60 -10.43 1.41
C ASP A 14 -7.20 -9.13 0.87
N ILE A 15 -6.45 -8.40 0.04
CA ILE A 15 -6.94 -7.17 -0.57
C ILE A 15 -8.00 -7.47 -1.63
N LYS A 16 -7.80 -8.48 -2.47
CA LYS A 16 -8.82 -8.92 -3.46
C LYS A 16 -10.11 -9.31 -2.75
N ARG A 17 -10.02 -10.08 -1.67
CA ARG A 17 -11.17 -10.46 -0.83
C ARG A 17 -11.82 -9.28 -0.13
N TYR A 18 -11.04 -8.25 0.21
CA TYR A 18 -11.58 -7.02 0.79
C TYR A 18 -12.35 -6.21 -0.25
N LEU A 19 -11.76 -5.96 -1.42
CA LEU A 19 -12.38 -5.20 -2.51
C LEU A 19 -13.61 -5.88 -3.11
N SER A 20 -13.63 -7.23 -3.15
CA SER A 20 -14.81 -7.97 -3.61
C SER A 20 -16.05 -7.72 -2.76
N LYS A 21 -15.91 -7.36 -1.48
CA LYS A 21 -17.04 -6.98 -0.61
C LYS A 21 -17.74 -5.71 -1.08
N PHE A 22 -17.04 -4.86 -1.83
CA PHE A 22 -17.55 -3.60 -2.33
C PHE A 22 -17.89 -3.65 -3.83
N ASN A 23 -17.79 -4.82 -4.47
CA ASN A 23 -17.91 -5.00 -5.92
C ASN A 23 -17.00 -4.02 -6.71
N ASP A 24 -15.83 -3.70 -6.16
CA ASP A 24 -14.89 -2.79 -6.81
C ASP A 24 -14.02 -3.55 -7.81
N PRO A 25 -14.06 -3.22 -9.12
CA PRO A 25 -13.22 -3.87 -10.12
C PRO A 25 -11.78 -3.34 -10.14
N ILE A 26 -11.45 -2.30 -9.36
CA ILE A 26 -10.12 -1.70 -9.38
C ILE A 26 -9.09 -2.69 -8.84
N ASP A 27 -8.04 -2.94 -9.63
CA ASP A 27 -6.86 -3.66 -9.18
C ASP A 27 -5.94 -2.71 -8.38
N PRO A 28 -5.77 -2.95 -7.07
CA PRO A 28 -4.98 -2.08 -6.20
C PRO A 28 -3.48 -2.23 -6.41
N LEU A 29 -3.04 -3.16 -7.27
CA LEU A 29 -1.67 -3.31 -7.74
C LEU A 29 -1.58 -3.14 -9.26
N SER A 30 -2.53 -2.47 -9.89
CA SER A 30 -2.42 -2.11 -11.31
C SER A 30 -1.15 -1.30 -11.57
N ASN A 31 -0.63 -1.36 -12.79
CA ASN A 31 0.55 -0.58 -13.17
C ASN A 31 0.38 0.92 -12.92
N GLU A 32 -0.84 1.44 -13.04
CA GLU A 32 -1.17 2.84 -12.75
C GLU A 32 -0.98 3.16 -11.26
N VAL A 33 -1.50 2.31 -10.37
CA VAL A 33 -1.33 2.45 -8.92
C VAL A 33 0.14 2.31 -8.53
N LEU A 34 0.84 1.30 -9.06
CA LEU A 34 2.27 1.11 -8.78
C LEU A 34 3.10 2.31 -9.25
N THR A 35 2.83 2.84 -10.44
CA THR A 35 3.50 4.04 -10.98
C THR A 35 3.24 5.27 -10.12
N PHE A 36 2.01 5.42 -9.62
CA PHE A 36 1.68 6.50 -8.68
C PHE A 36 2.47 6.37 -7.38
N LEU A 37 2.50 5.16 -6.80
CA LEU A 37 3.20 4.86 -5.55
C LEU A 37 4.72 5.09 -5.64
N GLU A 38 5.33 4.88 -6.80
CA GLU A 38 6.75 5.18 -7.03
C GLU A 38 7.08 6.67 -6.91
N ARG A 39 6.12 7.54 -7.23
CA ARG A 39 6.35 8.99 -7.34
C ARG A 39 5.99 9.76 -6.08
N VAL A 40 5.17 9.17 -5.22
CA VAL A 40 4.65 9.85 -4.03
C VAL A 40 5.37 9.37 -2.77
N LYS A 41 5.73 10.35 -1.92
CA LYS A 41 6.05 10.08 -0.51
C LYS A 41 4.80 10.37 0.32
N GLY A 42 4.38 9.38 1.09
CA GLY A 42 3.26 9.51 2.02
C GLY A 42 3.72 9.97 3.40
N ILE A 43 3.03 9.48 4.42
CA ILE A 43 3.32 9.75 5.82
C ILE A 43 4.65 9.06 6.19
N PRO A 44 5.68 9.79 6.65
CA PRO A 44 6.94 9.19 7.09
C PRO A 44 6.74 8.16 8.20
N GLN A 45 7.53 7.09 8.17
CA GLN A 45 7.53 6.02 9.17
C GLN A 45 8.98 5.74 9.60
N THR A 46 9.18 5.11 10.75
CA THR A 46 10.50 4.69 11.20
C THR A 46 11.06 3.61 10.26
N PRO A 47 12.20 3.83 9.60
CA PRO A 47 12.83 2.82 8.75
C PRO A 47 13.33 1.62 9.56
N ASN A 48 13.25 0.43 9.00
CA ASN A 48 13.85 -0.77 9.60
C ASN A 48 15.34 -0.88 9.22
N LEU A 49 16.20 -0.35 10.09
CA LEU A 49 17.65 -0.35 9.89
C LEU A 49 18.25 -1.77 9.76
N ARG A 50 17.64 -2.78 10.39
CA ARG A 50 18.11 -4.18 10.29
C ARG A 50 17.91 -4.77 8.89
N LEU A 51 16.95 -4.24 8.14
CA LEU A 51 16.70 -4.62 6.74
C LEU A 51 17.41 -3.70 5.74
N GLY A 52 18.22 -2.75 6.23
CA GLY A 52 18.93 -1.77 5.42
C GLY A 52 18.03 -0.66 4.85
N GLU A 53 16.86 -0.42 5.43
CA GLU A 53 15.95 0.64 4.99
C GLU A 53 16.54 2.01 5.37
N SER A 54 16.71 2.90 4.39
CA SER A 54 17.13 4.28 4.62
C SER A 54 15.94 5.23 4.78
N GLU A 55 14.82 4.91 4.15
CA GLU A 55 13.58 5.69 4.22
C GLU A 55 12.39 4.73 4.27
N ARG A 56 11.29 5.13 4.91
CA ARG A 56 10.04 4.36 4.94
C ARG A 56 8.85 5.31 5.01
N TRP A 57 7.82 5.05 4.22
CA TRP A 57 6.59 5.83 4.23
C TRP A 57 5.35 4.96 4.06
N ARG A 58 4.25 5.48 4.59
CA ARG A 58 2.91 4.91 4.47
C ARG A 58 2.06 5.80 3.57
N ILE A 59 1.46 5.22 2.54
CA ILE A 59 0.49 5.88 1.66
C ILE A 59 -0.86 5.21 1.88
N VAL A 60 -1.92 6.00 1.96
CA VAL A 60 -3.29 5.48 2.00
C VAL A 60 -4.00 6.00 0.76
N LEU A 61 -4.48 5.09 -0.08
CA LEU A 61 -5.28 5.42 -1.24
C LEU A 61 -6.74 5.13 -0.94
N HIS A 62 -7.60 6.07 -1.32
CA HIS A 62 -9.04 5.94 -1.26
C HIS A 62 -9.55 5.53 -2.64
N PHE A 63 -10.24 4.39 -2.69
CA PHE A 63 -10.92 3.90 -3.89
C PHE A 63 -12.41 4.30 -3.82
N ARG A 64 -13.05 4.40 -4.99
CA ARG A 64 -14.44 4.88 -5.12
C ARG A 64 -15.43 4.10 -4.24
N SER A 65 -15.13 2.85 -3.96
CA SER A 65 -15.90 1.94 -3.09
C SER A 65 -15.87 2.26 -1.60
N CYS A 66 -15.34 3.41 -1.18
CA CYS A 66 -15.00 3.71 0.21
C CYS A 66 -13.90 2.82 0.79
N ALA A 67 -13.31 1.94 -0.02
CA ALA A 67 -12.18 1.13 0.36
C ALA A 67 -10.94 2.01 0.51
N LYS A 68 -10.30 1.92 1.67
CA LYS A 68 -8.99 2.52 1.90
C LYS A 68 -7.95 1.42 1.92
N ILE A 69 -6.92 1.55 1.10
CA ILE A 69 -5.81 0.60 1.08
C ILE A 69 -4.54 1.33 1.49
N ARG A 70 -3.86 0.73 2.44
CA ARG A 70 -2.61 1.19 3.00
C ARG A 70 -1.45 0.47 2.32
N TYR A 71 -0.53 1.26 1.79
CA TYR A 71 0.72 0.81 1.17
C TYR A 71 1.87 1.28 2.05
N VAL A 72 2.83 0.41 2.31
CA VAL A 72 4.08 0.77 3.00
C VAL A 72 5.22 0.56 2.03
N ILE A 73 5.96 1.62 1.77
CA ILE A 73 7.10 1.61 0.86
C ILE A 73 8.34 1.95 1.67
N ALA A 74 9.42 1.23 1.40
CA ALA A 74 10.73 1.52 1.95
C ALA A 74 11.74 1.76 0.82
N LYS A 75 12.79 2.49 1.13
CA LYS A 75 13.95 2.65 0.26
C LYS A 75 15.12 1.86 0.82
N ARG A 76 15.74 1.02 -0.01
CA ARG A 76 16.92 0.22 0.36
C ARG A 76 17.93 0.31 -0.77
N SER A 77 19.15 0.76 -0.48
CA SER A 77 20.23 0.85 -1.48
C SER A 77 19.85 1.57 -2.78
N GLY A 78 18.99 2.59 -2.69
CA GLY A 78 18.49 3.34 -3.85
C GLY A 78 17.24 2.77 -4.51
N GLU A 79 16.83 1.55 -4.17
CA GLU A 79 15.63 0.89 -4.70
C GLU A 79 14.39 1.20 -3.86
N LEU A 80 13.23 1.31 -4.51
CA LEU A 80 11.93 1.40 -3.86
C LEU A 80 11.31 0.01 -3.72
N ILE A 81 10.90 -0.35 -2.52
CA ILE A 81 10.33 -1.64 -2.19
C ILE A 81 8.94 -1.44 -1.58
N LEU A 82 7.92 -2.03 -2.17
CA LEU A 82 6.60 -2.16 -1.56
C LEU A 82 6.67 -3.25 -0.49
N VAL A 83 6.81 -2.81 0.76
CA VAL A 83 7.00 -3.67 1.94
C VAL A 83 5.70 -4.39 2.27
N THR A 84 4.59 -3.67 2.30
CA THR A 84 3.28 -4.28 2.55
C THR A 84 2.14 -3.50 1.92
N VAL A 85 1.02 -4.19 1.74
CA VAL A 85 -0.24 -3.62 1.26
C VAL A 85 -1.38 -4.28 2.03
N HIS A 86 -2.29 -3.50 2.59
CA HIS A 86 -3.43 -4.03 3.35
C HIS A 86 -4.64 -3.11 3.26
N PRO A 87 -5.86 -3.66 3.42
CA PRO A 87 -7.02 -2.86 3.78
C PRO A 87 -6.71 -2.01 5.02
N ASP A 88 -7.07 -0.74 5.01
CA ASP A 88 -6.91 0.12 6.16
C ASP A 88 -8.07 -0.13 7.15
N PRO A 89 -7.84 -0.78 8.31
CA PRO A 89 -8.90 -1.09 9.26
C PRO A 89 -9.49 0.17 9.90
N ASP A 90 -8.75 1.28 9.93
CA ASP A 90 -9.21 2.55 10.49
C ASP A 90 -10.27 3.23 9.60
N ALA A 91 -10.52 2.69 8.40
CA ALA A 91 -11.56 3.15 7.50
C ALA A 91 -12.99 2.84 8.01
N GLN A 92 -13.18 1.78 8.79
CA GLN A 92 -14.49 1.46 9.38
C GLN A 92 -14.95 2.49 10.41
N ASN A 93 -14.02 3.27 10.98
CA ASN A 93 -14.34 4.38 11.90
C ASN A 93 -14.53 5.72 11.17
N TYR A 94 -14.33 5.77 9.86
CA TYR A 94 -14.56 6.96 9.05
C TYR A 94 -15.96 6.88 8.42
N ILE A 95 -16.98 6.94 9.29
CA ILE A 95 -18.33 7.31 8.87
C ILE A 95 -18.22 8.76 8.40
N GLU A 96 -18.48 9.01 7.12
CA GLU A 96 -18.62 10.38 6.60
C GLU A 96 -19.66 11.12 7.44
N ILE A 97 -19.26 12.29 7.97
CA ILE A 97 -20.17 13.31 8.52
C ILE A 97 -20.62 14.19 7.36
#